data_AF-A0AA95SES7-F1
#
_entry.id   AF-A0AA95SES7-F1
#
_cell.length_a   1.000
_cell.length_b   1.000
_cell.length_c   1.000
_cell.angle_alpha   90.00
_cell.angle_beta   90.00
_cell.angle_gamma   90.00
#
_symmetry.space_group_name_H-M   'P 1'
#
loop_
_entity.id
_entity.type
_entity.pdbx_description
1 polymer ?
#
loop_
_entity_poly.entity_id
_entity_poly.type
_entity_poly.pdbx_seq_one_letter_code
_entity_poly.pdbx_strand_id
1 'polypeptide(L)'
;MVNYIWVFMTIVGFVFAMINGTMAEVNKAIFDGAKEAVTLCIGLISILVFWLGMMRIAQESGLLDLLSKLFRPFVKRIFPDVPTNHPAMGYILSNMIANMFGLGNAATPLGIKAMEELKQLNGGKNSASRSMVTFLAINTASITIIPTTVIAIRMNYNSASPTEIVVPTLIATIISMLGAVMIDRYFYNRRSRKG
;
A
#
# COMPACT_ATOMS: atom_id res chain seq x y z
N MET A 1 16.56 -9.18 -3.38
CA MET A 1 16.14 -10.17 -2.36
C MET A 1 14.92 -10.97 -2.82
N VAL A 2 13.81 -10.36 -3.22
CA VAL A 2 12.59 -11.08 -3.67
C VAL A 2 12.83 -11.97 -4.91
N ASN A 3 13.63 -11.51 -5.88
CA ASN A 3 13.94 -12.32 -7.07
C ASN A 3 14.61 -13.66 -6.74
N TYR A 4 15.49 -13.68 -5.74
CA TYR A 4 16.14 -14.92 -5.30
C TYR A 4 15.14 -15.89 -4.67
N ILE A 5 14.17 -15.37 -3.92
CA ILE A 5 13.11 -16.18 -3.29
C ILE A 5 12.25 -16.85 -4.37
N TRP A 6 11.81 -16.09 -5.38
CA TRP A 6 11.02 -16.62 -6.49
C TRP A 6 11.77 -17.71 -7.25
N VAL A 7 13.01 -17.43 -7.64
CA VAL A 7 13.84 -18.40 -8.37
C VAL A 7 14.04 -19.66 -7.53
N PHE A 8 14.32 -19.52 -6.23
CA PHE A 8 14.45 -20.66 -5.33
C PHE A 8 13.17 -21.49 -5.25
N MET A 9 12.00 -20.86 -5.03
CA MET A 9 10.72 -21.56 -4.97
C MET A 9 10.40 -22.29 -6.29
N THR A 10 10.65 -21.65 -7.42
CA THR A 10 10.45 -22.24 -8.75
C THR A 10 11.36 -23.45 -8.96
N ILE A 11 12.66 -23.35 -8.66
CA ILE A 11 13.61 -24.45 -8.79
C ILE A 11 13.22 -25.63 -7.90
N VAL A 12 12.90 -25.38 -6.62
CA VAL A 12 12.47 -26.43 -5.69
C VAL A 12 11.19 -27.11 -6.20
N GLY A 13 10.23 -26.35 -6.72
CA GLY A 13 9.02 -26.90 -7.32
C GLY A 13 9.30 -27.80 -8.53
N PHE A 14 10.19 -27.39 -9.44
CA PHE A 14 10.61 -28.21 -10.57
C PHE A 14 11.32 -29.49 -10.12
N VAL A 15 12.26 -29.41 -9.16
CA VAL A 15 12.95 -30.61 -8.64
C VAL A 15 11.96 -31.59 -8.00
N PHE A 16 11.02 -31.09 -7.20
CA PHE A 16 9.98 -31.91 -6.58
C PHE A 16 9.09 -32.62 -7.61
N ALA A 17 8.69 -31.92 -8.68
CA ALA A 17 7.90 -32.51 -9.76
C ALA A 17 8.69 -33.53 -10.60
N MET A 18 10.00 -33.32 -10.76
CA MET A 18 10.91 -34.26 -11.41
C MET A 18 10.97 -35.60 -10.65
N ILE A 19 11.08 -35.54 -9.32
CA ILE A 19 11.16 -36.72 -8.45
C ILE A 19 9.82 -37.49 -8.42
N ASN A 20 8.69 -36.77 -8.41
CA ASN A 20 7.36 -37.38 -8.33
C ASN A 20 6.73 -37.72 -9.70
N GLY A 21 7.40 -37.41 -10.81
CA GLY A 21 6.89 -37.68 -12.16
C GLY A 21 5.73 -36.77 -12.61
N THR A 22 5.43 -35.70 -11.88
CA THR A 22 4.30 -34.78 -12.16
C THR A 22 4.67 -33.61 -13.07
N MET A 23 5.71 -33.75 -13.91
CA MET A 23 6.17 -32.66 -14.78
C MET A 23 5.13 -32.16 -15.80
N ALA A 24 4.21 -33.03 -16.22
CA ALA A 24 3.10 -32.63 -17.08
C ALA A 24 2.16 -31.62 -16.39
N GLU A 25 1.95 -31.76 -15.08
CA GLU A 25 1.12 -30.86 -14.28
C GLU A 25 1.78 -29.49 -14.11
N VAL A 26 3.11 -29.46 -13.92
CA VAL A 26 3.88 -28.21 -13.88
C VAL A 26 3.77 -27.45 -15.20
N ASN A 27 3.95 -28.14 -16.33
CA ASN A 27 3.83 -27.53 -17.65
C ASN A 27 2.43 -26.95 -17.86
N LYS A 28 1.38 -27.72 -17.52
CA LYS A 28 0.00 -27.26 -17.58
C LYS A 28 -0.24 -26.02 -16.70
N ALA A 29 0.24 -26.03 -15.45
CA ALA A 29 0.10 -24.91 -14.52
C ALA A 29 0.75 -23.63 -15.03
N ILE A 30 1.90 -23.72 -15.72
CA ILE A 30 2.57 -22.56 -16.34
C ILE A 30 1.67 -21.93 -17.41
N PHE A 31 1.10 -22.73 -18.31
CA PHE A 31 0.22 -22.22 -19.37
C PHE A 31 -1.12 -21.71 -18.84
N ASP A 32 -1.73 -22.41 -17.88
CA ASP A 32 -2.96 -21.99 -17.23
C ASP A 32 -2.75 -20.66 -16.49
N GLY A 33 -1.65 -20.53 -15.74
CA GLY A 33 -1.29 -19.28 -15.06
C GLY A 33 -1.04 -18.12 -16.03
N ALA A 34 -0.38 -18.38 -17.17
CA ALA A 34 -0.18 -17.35 -18.20
C ALA A 34 -1.50 -16.86 -18.80
N LYS A 35 -2.43 -17.79 -19.09
CA LYS A 35 -3.76 -17.46 -19.60
C LYS A 35 -4.59 -16.69 -18.57
N GLU A 36 -4.59 -17.16 -17.32
CA GLU A 36 -5.31 -16.51 -16.22
C GLU A 36 -4.79 -15.08 -15.99
N ALA A 37 -3.47 -14.89 -16.02
CA ALA A 37 -2.85 -13.57 -15.89
C ALA A 37 -3.34 -12.61 -16.98
N VAL A 38 -3.43 -13.05 -18.24
CA VAL A 38 -3.95 -12.21 -19.34
C VAL A 38 -5.43 -11.89 -19.14
N THR A 39 -6.25 -12.89 -18.82
CA THR A 39 -7.69 -12.70 -18.57
C THR A 39 -7.92 -11.71 -17.42
N LEU A 40 -7.19 -11.86 -16.33
CA LEU A 40 -7.25 -10.98 -15.17
C LEU A 40 -6.81 -9.57 -15.52
N CYS A 41 -5.70 -9.39 -16.25
CA CYS A 41 -5.26 -8.08 -16.72
C CYS A 41 -6.34 -7.39 -17.55
N ILE A 42 -6.93 -8.07 -18.54
CA ILE A 42 -7.97 -7.50 -19.40
C ILE A 42 -9.23 -7.15 -18.59
N GLY A 43 -9.66 -8.05 -17.71
CA GLY A 43 -10.84 -7.85 -16.88
C GLY A 43 -10.68 -6.75 -15.83
N LEU A 44 -9.45 -6.49 -15.37
CA LEU A 44 -9.15 -5.38 -14.46
C LEU A 44 -9.07 -4.02 -15.17
N ILE A 45 -8.75 -3.95 -16.47
CA ILE A 45 -8.57 -2.67 -17.18
C ILE A 45 -9.81 -1.78 -17.06
N SER A 46 -11.00 -2.29 -17.40
CA SER A 46 -12.23 -1.48 -17.44
C SER A 46 -12.54 -0.84 -16.09
N ILE A 47 -12.47 -1.65 -15.03
CA ILE A 47 -12.85 -1.22 -13.69
C ILE A 47 -11.77 -0.33 -13.07
N LEU A 48 -10.49 -0.62 -13.30
CA LEU A 48 -9.40 0.25 -12.86
C LEU A 48 -9.45 1.60 -13.56
N VAL A 49 -9.69 1.66 -14.86
CA VAL A 49 -9.85 2.92 -15.60
C VAL A 49 -11.02 3.73 -15.04
N PHE A 50 -12.16 3.10 -14.76
CA PHE A 50 -13.31 3.76 -14.15
C PHE A 50 -12.98 4.36 -12.77
N TRP A 51 -12.41 3.56 -11.87
CA TRP A 51 -12.07 4.02 -10.52
C TRP A 51 -10.96 5.09 -10.52
N LEU A 52 -9.92 4.91 -11.35
CA LEU A 52 -8.86 5.90 -11.50
C LEU A 52 -9.38 7.20 -12.11
N GLY A 53 -10.32 7.12 -13.06
CA GLY A 53 -10.98 8.28 -13.66
C GLY A 53 -11.81 9.09 -12.65
N MET A 54 -12.69 8.43 -11.87
CA MET A 54 -13.43 9.09 -10.80
C MET A 54 -12.50 9.72 -9.76
N MET A 55 -11.40 9.03 -9.43
CA MET A 55 -10.42 9.59 -8.51
C MET A 55 -9.64 10.76 -9.09
N ARG A 56 -9.38 10.77 -10.40
CA ARG A 56 -8.80 11.93 -11.08
C ARG A 56 -9.71 13.14 -10.99
N ILE A 57 -11.02 12.94 -11.15
CA ILE A 57 -12.04 13.99 -10.93
C ILE A 57 -12.01 14.47 -9.47
N ALA A 58 -11.90 13.56 -8.49
CA ALA A 58 -11.77 13.94 -7.07
C ALA A 58 -10.47 14.72 -6.77
N GLN A 59 -9.38 14.43 -7.49
CA GLN A 59 -8.15 15.18 -7.38
C GLN A 59 -8.30 16.59 -7.98
N GLU A 60 -8.83 16.69 -9.21
CA GLU A 60 -8.98 17.95 -9.93
C GLU A 60 -10.06 18.87 -9.33
N SER A 61 -11.07 18.30 -8.66
CA SER A 61 -12.07 19.06 -7.90
C SER A 61 -11.52 19.67 -6.59
N GLY A 62 -10.29 19.35 -6.21
CA GLY A 62 -9.68 19.81 -4.96
C GLY A 62 -10.17 19.05 -3.72
N LEU A 63 -10.92 17.94 -3.87
CA LEU A 63 -11.35 17.12 -2.73
C LEU A 63 -10.15 16.57 -1.96
N LEU A 64 -9.11 16.11 -2.66
CA LEU A 64 -7.88 15.63 -2.03
C LEU A 64 -7.14 16.74 -1.27
N ASP A 65 -7.16 17.98 -1.78
CA ASP A 65 -6.54 19.13 -1.09
C ASP A 65 -7.33 19.56 0.15
N LEU A 66 -8.66 19.50 0.08
CA LEU A 66 -9.55 19.74 1.21
C LEU A 66 -9.33 18.70 2.31
N LEU A 67 -9.33 17.42 1.94
CA LEU A 67 -9.01 16.33 2.86
C LEU A 67 -7.59 16.47 3.39
N SER A 68 -6.65 16.96 2.57
CA SER A 68 -5.30 17.22 3.04
C SER A 68 -5.26 18.26 4.15
N LYS A 69 -5.99 19.36 3.99
CA LYS A 69 -6.12 20.37 5.04
C LYS A 69 -6.80 19.82 6.30
N LEU A 70 -7.82 18.97 6.13
CA LEU A 70 -8.55 18.35 7.23
C LEU A 70 -7.71 17.36 8.05
N PHE A 71 -6.88 16.55 7.37
CA PHE A 71 -6.02 15.54 8.02
C PHE A 71 -4.68 16.11 8.49
N ARG A 72 -4.29 17.30 8.04
CA ARG A 72 -3.08 18.01 8.48
C ARG A 72 -2.85 18.03 10.00
N PRO A 73 -3.82 18.36 10.87
CA PRO A 73 -3.60 18.35 12.33
C PRO A 73 -3.25 16.96 12.86
N PHE A 74 -3.85 15.90 12.31
CA PHE A 74 -3.59 14.53 12.71
C PHE A 74 -2.18 14.09 12.30
N VAL A 75 -1.80 14.35 11.04
CA VAL A 75 -0.45 14.03 10.54
C VAL A 75 0.62 14.83 11.26
N LYS A 76 0.40 16.13 11.51
CA LYS A 76 1.31 16.97 12.32
C LYS A 76 1.54 16.37 13.70
N ARG A 77 0.49 15.82 14.32
CA ARG A 77 0.64 15.16 15.62
C ARG A 77 1.55 13.96 15.48
N ILE A 78 1.32 13.07 14.50
CA ILE A 78 2.10 11.84 14.29
C ILE A 78 3.58 12.11 13.94
N PHE A 79 3.84 13.14 13.13
CA PHE A 79 5.15 13.55 12.65
C PHE A 79 5.61 14.88 13.30
N PRO A 80 5.89 14.91 14.62
CA PRO A 80 6.32 16.13 15.30
C PRO A 80 7.71 16.61 14.83
N ASP A 81 8.54 15.71 14.32
CA ASP A 81 9.92 15.99 13.89
C ASP A 81 9.98 16.60 12.48
N VAL A 82 8.85 16.68 11.76
CA VAL A 82 8.77 17.19 10.39
C VAL A 82 8.22 18.62 10.42
N PRO A 83 8.95 19.63 9.92
CA PRO A 83 8.46 21.01 9.89
C PRO A 83 7.18 21.14 9.07
N THR A 84 6.20 21.91 9.55
CA THR A 84 4.87 21.99 8.92
C THR A 84 4.85 22.61 7.53
N ASN A 85 5.89 23.35 7.15
CA ASN A 85 6.07 23.96 5.83
C ASN A 85 7.04 23.17 4.95
N HIS A 86 7.57 22.03 5.41
CA HIS A 86 8.47 21.20 4.61
C HIS A 86 7.68 20.39 3.56
N PRO A 87 8.19 20.24 2.32
CA PRO A 87 7.54 19.45 1.27
C PRO A 87 7.18 18.02 1.68
N ALA A 88 8.02 17.40 2.53
CA ALA A 88 7.76 16.09 3.16
C ALA A 88 6.32 15.96 3.71
N MET A 89 5.81 16.99 4.38
CA MET A 89 4.47 16.95 4.98
C MET A 89 3.38 16.82 3.92
N GLY A 90 3.52 17.52 2.79
CA GLY A 90 2.61 17.45 1.66
C GLY A 90 2.61 16.05 1.04
N TYR A 91 3.79 15.50 0.73
CA TYR A 91 3.88 14.17 0.12
C TYR A 91 3.38 13.05 1.03
N ILE A 92 3.65 13.10 2.35
CA ILE A 92 3.10 12.15 3.33
C ILE A 92 1.57 12.18 3.26
N LEU A 93 1.00 13.38 3.26
CA LEU A 93 -0.45 13.55 3.25
C LEU A 93 -1.10 13.06 1.96
N SER A 94 -0.54 13.45 0.81
CA SER A 94 -1.03 13.00 -0.49
C SER A 94 -0.93 11.48 -0.63
N ASN A 95 0.15 10.86 -0.15
CA ASN A 95 0.30 9.41 -0.13
C ASN A 95 -0.74 8.73 0.78
N MET A 96 -0.94 9.22 2.01
CA MET A 96 -1.93 8.67 2.94
C MET A 96 -3.34 8.74 2.36
N ILE A 97 -3.72 9.88 1.78
CA ILE A 97 -5.05 10.05 1.19
C ILE A 97 -5.16 9.17 -0.06
N ALA A 98 -4.15 9.10 -0.92
CA ALA A 98 -4.17 8.20 -2.07
C ALA A 98 -4.39 6.74 -1.63
N ASN A 99 -3.69 6.26 -0.59
CA ASN A 99 -3.92 4.92 -0.03
C ASN A 99 -5.33 4.75 0.55
N MET A 100 -5.89 5.77 1.22
CA MET A 100 -7.27 5.76 1.74
C MET A 100 -8.32 5.58 0.66
N PHE A 101 -8.11 6.14 -0.52
CA PHE A 101 -9.03 6.00 -1.66
C PHE A 101 -8.70 4.81 -2.57
N GLY A 102 -7.77 3.94 -2.17
CA GLY A 102 -7.40 2.76 -2.97
C GLY A 102 -6.58 3.10 -4.23
N LEU A 103 -5.96 4.29 -4.26
CA LEU A 103 -5.11 4.76 -5.35
C LEU A 103 -3.67 4.25 -5.24
N GLY A 104 -3.47 2.94 -5.01
CA GLY A 104 -2.13 2.37 -4.76
C GLY A 104 -1.07 2.73 -5.82
N ASN A 105 -1.49 2.80 -7.09
CA ASN A 105 -0.64 3.18 -8.22
C ASN A 105 -0.15 4.65 -8.16
N ALA A 106 -0.97 5.56 -7.62
CA ALA A 106 -0.57 6.96 -7.41
C ALA A 106 0.09 7.17 -6.04
N ALA A 107 -0.28 6.37 -5.03
CA ALA A 107 0.26 6.45 -3.70
C ALA A 107 1.75 6.07 -3.65
N THR A 108 2.17 5.07 -4.42
CA THR A 108 3.55 4.57 -4.44
C THR A 108 4.57 5.66 -4.83
N PRO A 109 4.45 6.37 -5.98
CA PRO A 109 5.42 7.42 -6.33
C PRO A 109 5.38 8.60 -5.34
N LEU A 110 4.22 8.94 -4.77
CA LEU A 110 4.12 9.94 -3.71
C LEU A 110 4.84 9.50 -2.43
N GLY A 111 4.76 8.21 -2.09
CA GLY A 111 5.42 7.63 -0.93
C GLY A 111 6.95 7.61 -1.07
N ILE A 112 7.46 7.32 -2.27
CA ILE A 112 8.90 7.41 -2.55
C ILE A 112 9.39 8.85 -2.36
N LYS A 113 8.70 9.85 -2.93
CA LYS A 113 9.04 11.26 -2.74
C LYS A 113 8.98 11.67 -1.26
N ALA A 114 7.97 11.23 -0.52
CA ALA A 114 7.90 11.45 0.92
C ALA A 114 9.12 10.88 1.65
N MET A 115 9.56 9.67 1.30
CA MET A 115 10.72 9.03 1.90
C MET A 115 12.05 9.74 1.55
N GLU A 116 12.18 10.23 0.31
CA GLU A 116 13.33 11.04 -0.13
C GLU A 116 13.44 12.34 0.68
N GLU A 117 12.33 13.07 0.83
CA GLU A 117 12.28 14.31 1.62
C GLU A 117 12.55 14.06 3.11
N LEU A 118 12.03 12.96 3.67
CA LEU A 118 12.34 12.54 5.04
C LEU A 118 13.81 12.14 5.21
N LYS A 119 14.44 11.57 4.18
CA LYS A 119 15.88 11.25 4.18
C LYS A 119 16.72 12.53 4.13
N GLN A 120 16.32 13.53 3.34
CA GLN A 120 16.98 14.84 3.34
C GLN A 120 16.93 15.50 4.72
N LEU A 121 15.76 15.49 5.38
CA LEU A 121 15.60 15.97 6.76
C LEU A 121 16.46 15.20 7.77
N ASN A 122 16.76 13.94 7.49
CA ASN A 122 17.66 13.11 8.30
C ASN A 122 19.16 13.36 8.01
N GLY A 123 19.49 14.37 7.21
CA GLY A 123 20.87 14.68 6.80
C GLY A 123 21.48 13.64 5.87
N GLY A 124 20.65 12.92 5.09
CA GLY A 124 21.12 11.94 4.11
C GLY A 124 21.67 10.63 4.69
N LYS A 125 21.56 10.41 6.01
CA LYS A 125 22.06 9.21 6.68
C LYS A 125 21.43 7.93 6.12
N ASN A 126 22.21 6.84 6.13
CA ASN A 126 21.74 5.51 5.74
C ASN A 126 20.89 4.83 6.83
N SER A 127 20.88 5.35 8.05
CA SER A 127 19.99 4.91 9.13
C SER A 127 18.63 5.57 9.02
N ALA A 128 17.54 4.80 9.11
CA ALA A 128 16.18 5.36 9.06
C ALA A 128 15.93 6.32 10.24
N SER A 129 15.38 7.50 9.95
CA SER A 129 14.88 8.41 10.98
C SER A 129 13.58 7.87 11.59
N ARG A 130 13.19 8.41 12.74
CA ARG A 130 11.90 8.06 13.35
C ARG A 130 10.76 8.31 12.36
N SER A 131 10.71 9.49 11.74
CA SER A 131 9.67 9.84 10.78
C SER A 131 9.61 8.87 9.60
N MET A 132 10.74 8.36 9.11
CA MET A 132 10.77 7.33 8.07
C MET A 132 10.14 6.02 8.54
N VAL A 133 10.45 5.58 9.77
CA VAL A 133 9.86 4.37 10.38
C VAL A 133 8.35 4.53 10.59
N THR A 134 7.93 5.67 11.15
CA THR A 134 6.51 5.99 11.35
C THR A 134 5.75 6.03 10.02
N PHE A 135 6.33 6.65 8.99
CA PHE A 135 5.73 6.73 7.66
C PHE A 135 5.57 5.35 7.02
N LEU A 136 6.58 4.50 7.14
CA LEU A 136 6.52 3.11 6.68
C LEU A 136 5.43 2.34 7.42
N ALA A 137 5.39 2.42 8.76
CA ALA A 137 4.39 1.70 9.56
C ALA A 137 2.95 2.09 9.18
N ILE A 138 2.69 3.38 8.95
CA ILE A 138 1.37 3.86 8.52
C ILE A 138 1.05 3.41 7.10
N ASN A 139 2.01 3.46 6.18
CA ASN A 139 1.82 2.96 4.81
C ASN A 139 1.57 1.46 4.76
N THR A 140 2.23 0.67 5.61
CA THR A 140 1.98 -0.77 5.69
C THR A 140 0.62 -1.06 6.33
N ALA A 141 0.24 -0.30 7.35
CA ALA A 141 -1.04 -0.47 8.01
C ALA A 141 -2.25 0.00 7.17
N SER A 142 -2.01 0.94 6.24
CA SER A 142 -2.92 1.50 5.23
C SER A 142 -4.41 1.42 5.56
N ILE A 143 -5.02 2.55 5.94
CA ILE A 143 -6.48 2.66 5.89
C ILE A 143 -6.88 2.66 4.43
N THR A 144 -7.82 1.80 4.05
CA THR A 144 -8.41 1.79 2.70
C THR A 144 -9.93 1.84 2.85
N ILE A 145 -10.52 2.98 2.48
CA ILE A 145 -11.96 3.22 2.55
C ILE A 145 -12.66 2.40 1.46
N ILE A 146 -12.11 2.41 0.25
CA ILE A 146 -12.66 1.69 -0.90
C ILE A 146 -11.58 0.76 -1.47
N PRO A 147 -11.62 -0.54 -1.18
CA PRO A 147 -10.66 -1.51 -1.70
C PRO A 147 -10.98 -1.89 -3.16
N THR A 148 -10.87 -0.92 -4.06
CA THR A 148 -11.25 -1.04 -5.48
C THR A 148 -10.60 -2.23 -6.18
N THR A 149 -9.32 -2.51 -5.89
CA THR A 149 -8.59 -3.64 -6.47
C THR A 149 -9.16 -4.99 -6.01
N VAL A 150 -9.52 -5.11 -4.74
CA VAL A 150 -10.07 -6.37 -4.21
C VAL A 150 -11.49 -6.59 -4.73
N ILE A 151 -12.30 -5.52 -4.82
CA ILE A 151 -13.62 -5.56 -5.45
C ILE A 151 -13.49 -6.02 -6.91
N ALA A 152 -12.53 -5.47 -7.64
CA ALA A 152 -12.26 -5.82 -9.03
C ALA A 152 -11.85 -7.28 -9.22
N ILE A 153 -11.00 -7.81 -8.34
CA ILE A 153 -10.66 -9.24 -8.32
C ILE A 153 -11.91 -10.07 -8.04
N ARG A 154 -12.69 -9.73 -7.01
CA ARG A 154 -13.93 -10.45 -6.69
C ARG A 154 -14.93 -10.46 -7.85
N MET A 155 -15.05 -9.37 -8.59
CA MET A 155 -15.88 -9.30 -9.79
C MET A 155 -15.38 -10.22 -10.90
N ASN A 156 -14.07 -10.25 -11.16
CA ASN A 156 -13.47 -11.13 -12.17
C ASN A 156 -13.66 -12.62 -11.86
N TYR A 157 -13.67 -12.99 -10.57
CA TYR A 157 -13.95 -14.35 -10.12
C TYR A 157 -15.44 -14.62 -9.85
N ASN A 158 -16.35 -13.81 -10.42
CA ASN A 158 -17.82 -13.99 -10.35
C ASN A 158 -18.38 -14.08 -8.91
N SER A 159 -17.83 -13.31 -7.98
CA SER A 159 -18.36 -13.23 -6.61
C SER A 159 -19.80 -12.70 -6.62
N ALA A 160 -20.70 -13.37 -5.88
CA ALA A 160 -22.11 -12.96 -5.76
C ALA A 160 -22.27 -11.54 -5.17
N SER A 161 -21.39 -11.18 -4.23
CA SER A 161 -21.37 -9.88 -3.57
C SER A 161 -19.93 -9.32 -3.53
N PRO A 162 -19.45 -8.66 -4.59
CA PRO A 162 -18.08 -8.15 -4.65
C PRO A 162 -17.79 -7.03 -3.65
N THR A 163 -18.79 -6.25 -3.26
CA THR A 163 -18.68 -5.08 -2.37
C THR A 163 -18.81 -5.41 -0.88
N GLU A 164 -19.22 -6.62 -0.52
CA GLU A 164 -19.39 -7.04 0.88
C GLU A 164 -18.09 -6.92 1.69
N ILE A 165 -16.94 -7.01 1.02
CA ILE A 165 -15.61 -6.91 1.64
C ILE A 165 -15.26 -5.49 2.13
N VAL A 166 -16.00 -4.46 1.73
CA VAL A 166 -15.71 -3.06 2.07
C VAL A 166 -15.72 -2.85 3.59
N VAL A 167 -16.79 -3.28 4.27
CA VAL A 167 -16.95 -3.06 5.73
C VAL A 167 -15.90 -3.85 6.54
N PRO A 168 -15.70 -5.16 6.32
CA PRO A 168 -14.65 -5.90 7.00
C PRO A 168 -13.25 -5.33 6.78
N THR A 169 -12.94 -4.90 5.54
CA THR A 169 -11.62 -4.32 5.21
C THR A 169 -11.42 -2.99 5.92
N LEU A 170 -12.44 -2.13 5.96
CA LEU A 170 -12.38 -0.87 6.67
C LEU A 170 -12.11 -1.09 8.17
N ILE A 171 -12.82 -2.02 8.80
CA ILE A 171 -12.61 -2.34 10.22
C ILE A 171 -11.20 -2.90 10.44
N ALA A 172 -10.76 -3.86 9.64
CA ALA A 172 -9.44 -4.48 9.77
C ALA A 172 -8.31 -3.45 9.59
N THR A 173 -8.43 -2.55 8.62
CA THR A 173 -7.42 -1.52 8.35
C THR A 173 -7.41 -0.41 9.41
N ILE A 174 -8.56 -0.06 9.98
CA ILE A 174 -8.63 0.85 11.14
C ILE A 174 -7.91 0.22 12.35
N ILE A 175 -8.19 -1.05 12.66
CA ILE A 175 -7.54 -1.75 13.79
C ILE A 175 -6.02 -1.84 13.55
N SER A 176 -5.60 -2.19 12.34
CA SER A 176 -4.19 -2.23 11.93
C SER A 176 -3.51 -0.86 12.10
N MET A 177 -4.16 0.22 11.64
CA MET A 177 -3.64 1.58 11.75
C MET A 177 -3.53 2.05 13.20
N LEU A 178 -4.55 1.77 14.03
CA LEU A 178 -4.50 2.06 15.46
C LEU A 178 -3.35 1.30 16.14
N GLY A 179 -3.19 0.01 15.84
CA GLY A 179 -2.09 -0.80 16.35
C GLY A 179 -0.72 -0.25 15.97
N ALA A 180 -0.54 0.11 14.69
CA ALA A 180 0.70 0.71 14.18
C ALA A 180 1.02 2.03 14.88
N VAL A 181 0.04 2.93 15.01
CA VAL A 181 0.22 4.22 15.70
C VAL A 181 0.49 4.02 17.19
N MET A 182 -0.21 3.10 17.86
CA MET A 182 0.02 2.82 19.28
C MET A 182 1.44 2.29 19.54
N ILE A 183 1.92 1.37 18.71
CA ILE A 183 3.28 0.82 18.81
C ILE A 183 4.31 1.91 18.53
N ASP A 184 4.14 2.70 17.46
CA ASP A 184 5.02 3.84 17.15
C ASP A 184 5.14 4.81 18.33
N ARG A 185 4.00 5.15 18.96
CA ARG A 185 3.96 6.04 20.12
C ARG A 185 4.54 5.45 21.38
N TYR A 186 4.33 4.18 21.63
CA TYR A 186 4.93 3.49 22.76
C TYR A 186 6.47 3.56 22.68
N PHE A 187 7.05 3.23 21.53
CA PHE A 187 8.50 3.31 21.33
C PHE A 187 9.03 4.75 21.34
N TYR A 188 8.28 5.71 20.81
CA TYR A 188 8.61 7.13 20.90
C TYR A 188 8.72 7.60 22.36
N ASN A 189 7.68 7.37 23.18
CA ASN A 189 7.66 7.79 24.58
C ASN A 189 8.77 7.11 25.40
N ARG A 190 9.07 5.83 25.10
CA ARG A 190 10.12 5.07 25.78
C ARG A 190 11.53 5.58 25.44
N ARG A 191 11.76 6.02 24.20
CA ARG A 191 13.03 6.67 23.82
C ARG A 191 13.15 8.07 24.43
N SER A 192 12.08 8.87 24.40
CA SER A 192 12.08 10.23 24.96
C SER A 192 12.24 10.29 26.48
N ARG A 193 11.91 9.22 27.22
CA ARG A 193 12.14 9.12 28.69
C ARG A 193 13.56 8.66 29.06
N LYS A 194 14.33 8.16 28.10
CA LYS A 194 15.70 7.66 28.31
C LYS A 194 16.78 8.67 27.89
N GLY A 195 16.38 9.85 27.43
CA GLY A 195 17.24 10.97 27.09
C GLY A 195 16.91 12.17 27.97
#